data_AF-A0A7Z1AHB4-F1
#
_entry.id   AF-A0A7Z1AHB4-F1
#
_cell.length_a   1.000
_cell.length_b   1.000
_cell.length_c   1.000
_cell.angle_alpha   90.00
_cell.angle_beta   90.00
_cell.angle_gamma   90.00
#
_symmetry.space_group_name_H-M   'P 1'
#
loop_
_entity.id
_entity.type
_entity.pdbx_description
1 polymer ?
#
loop_
_entity_poly.entity_id
_entity_poly.type
_entity_poly.pdbx_seq_one_letter_code
_entity_poly.pdbx_strand_id
1 'polypeptide(L)'
;MSVSKINLDRFEIASGNESHYDGIVSLLTSPDEFYLIYPSGSWPFDKVQLERLAKARSDFTVVLDNKQVIGFANLYTSIAGDRYFIGNVVISDTYRGQGIGRRLVRHMCDRIFDRYASTVYISVFTDNTPALLLYASLGFMPFDIERRTTPKGDSAALLHMRLDARSW
;
A
#
# COMPACT_ATOMS: atom_id res chain seq x y z
N MET A 1 3.65 -21.32 24.93
CA MET A 1 2.46 -21.62 24.11
C MET A 1 2.83 -21.40 22.66
N SER A 2 2.79 -22.45 21.84
CA SER A 2 3.10 -22.35 20.41
C SER A 2 1.95 -21.61 19.71
N VAL A 3 2.17 -20.35 19.35
CA VAL A 3 1.25 -19.64 18.43
C VAL A 3 1.31 -20.40 17.11
N SER A 4 0.21 -21.04 16.72
CA SER A 4 0.10 -21.66 15.40
C SER A 4 0.36 -20.57 14.35
N LYS A 5 1.43 -20.74 13.56
CA LYS A 5 1.70 -19.83 12.45
C LYS A 5 0.52 -19.89 11.49
N ILE A 6 -0.08 -18.74 11.21
CA ILE A 6 -1.19 -18.63 10.26
C ILE A 6 -0.67 -19.08 8.89
N ASN A 7 -1.41 -20.00 8.24
CA ASN A 7 -1.10 -20.40 6.87
C ASN A 7 -1.46 -19.24 5.93
N LEU A 8 -0.43 -18.54 5.44
CA LEU A 8 -0.61 -17.41 4.54
C LEU A 8 -1.19 -17.82 3.19
N ASP A 9 -0.95 -19.04 2.73
CA ASP A 9 -1.36 -19.50 1.39
C ASP A 9 -2.88 -19.64 1.25
N ARG A 10 -3.63 -19.58 2.36
CA ARG A 10 -5.10 -19.52 2.33
C ARG A 10 -5.64 -18.22 1.73
N PHE A 11 -4.83 -17.16 1.74
CA PHE A 11 -5.22 -15.87 1.20
C PHE A 11 -4.75 -15.80 -0.25
N GLU A 12 -5.60 -15.36 -1.16
CA GLU A 12 -5.26 -15.19 -2.57
C GLU A 12 -4.75 -13.77 -2.82
N ILE A 13 -3.75 -13.60 -3.70
CA ILE A 13 -3.40 -12.28 -4.27
C ILE A 13 -3.87 -12.28 -5.72
N ALA A 14 -4.74 -11.34 -6.08
CA ALA A 14 -5.37 -11.27 -7.38
C ALA A 14 -5.39 -9.85 -7.95
N SER A 15 -5.55 -9.74 -9.27
CA SER A 15 -5.80 -8.45 -9.92
C SER A 15 -7.15 -7.89 -9.46
N GLY A 16 -7.13 -6.66 -8.91
CA GLY A 16 -8.33 -5.91 -8.56
C GLY A 16 -9.11 -5.47 -9.80
N ASN A 17 -10.42 -5.41 -9.67
CA ASN A 17 -11.36 -4.96 -10.70
C ASN A 17 -12.62 -4.41 -10.03
N GLU A 18 -13.60 -3.95 -10.80
CA GLU A 18 -14.82 -3.31 -10.29
C GLU A 18 -15.61 -4.16 -9.28
N SER A 19 -15.60 -5.50 -9.39
CA SER A 19 -16.30 -6.37 -8.43
C SER A 19 -15.68 -6.32 -7.03
N HIS A 20 -14.47 -5.78 -6.89
CA HIS A 20 -13.77 -5.64 -5.62
C HIS A 20 -13.96 -4.26 -4.97
N TYR A 21 -14.57 -3.29 -5.66
CA TYR A 21 -14.56 -1.89 -5.23
C TYR A 21 -15.24 -1.67 -3.88
N ASP A 22 -16.36 -2.34 -3.62
CA ASP A 22 -17.03 -2.30 -2.32
C ASP A 22 -16.10 -2.76 -1.19
N GLY A 23 -15.38 -3.86 -1.43
CA GLY A 23 -14.41 -4.41 -0.48
C GLY A 23 -13.23 -3.47 -0.24
N ILE A 24 -12.67 -2.87 -1.30
CA ILE A 24 -11.55 -1.92 -1.20
C ILE A 24 -11.96 -0.67 -0.41
N VAL A 25 -13.12 -0.08 -0.72
CA VAL A 25 -13.64 1.10 0.00
C VAL A 25 -13.83 0.78 1.49
N SER A 26 -14.30 -0.43 1.81
CA SER A 26 -14.56 -0.86 3.19
C SER A 26 -13.30 -1.12 4.02
N LEU A 27 -12.09 -1.16 3.42
CA LEU A 27 -10.85 -1.35 4.17
C LEU A 27 -10.47 -0.12 5.02
N LEU A 28 -10.89 1.08 4.64
CA LEU A 28 -10.52 2.33 5.30
C LEU A 28 -11.68 2.80 6.18
N THR A 29 -11.51 2.66 7.50
CA THR A 29 -12.61 2.86 8.47
C THR A 29 -12.49 4.15 9.27
N SER A 30 -11.37 4.88 9.16
CA SER A 30 -11.15 6.15 9.85
C SER A 30 -10.52 7.23 8.96
N PRO A 31 -10.81 8.53 9.21
CA PRO A 31 -10.18 9.63 8.47
C PRO A 31 -8.66 9.69 8.63
N ASP A 32 -8.16 9.40 9.83
CA ASP A 32 -6.72 9.45 10.13
C ASP A 32 -5.99 8.36 9.32
N GLU A 33 -6.51 7.12 9.31
CA GLU A 33 -5.93 6.06 8.48
C GLU A 33 -6.06 6.37 6.98
N PHE A 34 -7.22 6.85 6.55
CA PHE A 34 -7.44 7.23 5.17
C PHE A 34 -6.39 8.23 4.68
N TYR A 35 -6.04 9.23 5.49
CA TYR A 35 -4.98 10.19 5.16
C TYR A 35 -3.61 9.52 4.98
N LEU A 36 -3.27 8.54 5.84
CA LEU A 36 -2.00 7.80 5.72
C LEU A 36 -1.92 6.99 4.42
N ILE A 37 -3.05 6.48 3.93
CA ILE A 37 -3.11 5.59 2.77
C ILE A 37 -3.36 6.36 1.46
N TYR A 38 -4.18 7.41 1.49
CA TYR A 38 -4.56 8.19 0.32
C TYR A 38 -4.70 9.70 0.64
N PRO A 39 -3.57 10.40 0.87
CA PRO A 39 -3.57 11.78 1.38
C PRO A 39 -4.16 12.82 0.42
N SER A 40 -4.28 12.51 -0.87
CA SER A 40 -4.89 13.40 -1.87
C SER A 40 -6.40 13.18 -2.05
N GLY A 41 -6.98 12.21 -1.34
CA GLY A 41 -8.42 11.96 -1.36
C GLY A 41 -9.17 12.80 -0.33
N SER A 42 -10.49 12.63 -0.31
CA SER A 42 -11.41 13.27 0.63
C SER A 42 -12.14 12.22 1.46
N TRP A 43 -12.19 12.39 2.77
CA TRP A 43 -12.99 11.52 3.64
C TRP A 43 -14.48 11.93 3.59
N PRO A 44 -15.45 10.99 3.57
CA PRO A 44 -15.29 9.54 3.54
C PRO A 44 -14.82 9.00 2.18
N PHE A 45 -14.06 7.90 2.20
CA PHE A 45 -13.68 7.22 0.96
C PHE A 45 -14.91 6.58 0.30
N ASP A 46 -15.04 6.75 -1.01
CA ASP A 46 -16.18 6.23 -1.77
C ASP A 46 -15.74 5.63 -3.12
N LYS A 47 -16.70 4.99 -3.81
CA LYS A 47 -16.46 4.39 -5.12
C LYS A 47 -16.06 5.41 -6.18
N VAL A 48 -16.59 6.64 -6.13
CA VAL A 48 -16.25 7.68 -7.11
C VAL A 48 -14.78 8.06 -7.01
N GLN A 49 -14.25 8.14 -5.78
CA GLN A 49 -12.83 8.36 -5.54
C GLN A 49 -12.00 7.16 -5.97
N LEU A 50 -12.45 5.92 -5.71
CA LEU A 50 -11.77 4.71 -6.15
C LEU A 50 -11.74 4.58 -7.69
N GLU A 51 -12.81 4.96 -8.39
CA GLU A 51 -12.87 5.00 -9.86
C GLU A 51 -11.90 6.04 -10.43
N ARG A 52 -11.79 7.21 -9.79
CA ARG A 52 -10.76 8.21 -10.16
C ARG A 52 -9.36 7.65 -9.92
N LEU A 53 -9.16 6.94 -8.81
CA LEU A 53 -7.91 6.28 -8.48
C LEU A 53 -7.56 5.22 -9.54
N ALA A 54 -8.52 4.41 -9.98
CA ALA A 54 -8.34 3.39 -11.00
C ALA A 54 -7.95 3.95 -12.38
N LYS A 55 -8.32 5.21 -12.67
CA LYS A 55 -7.88 5.91 -13.89
C LYS A 55 -6.47 6.49 -13.79
N ALA A 56 -5.99 6.74 -12.58
CA ALA A 56 -4.72 7.43 -12.31
C ALA A 56 -3.59 6.49 -11.86
N ARG A 57 -3.89 5.21 -11.67
CA ARG A 57 -3.01 4.20 -11.07
C ARG A 57 -3.07 2.92 -11.91
N SER A 58 -2.06 2.08 -11.77
CA SER A 58 -2.00 0.78 -12.44
C SER A 58 -1.93 -0.37 -11.45
N ASP A 59 -1.99 -1.61 -11.96
CA ASP A 59 -1.73 -2.83 -11.20
C ASP A 59 -2.51 -2.91 -9.88
N PHE A 60 -3.81 -2.56 -9.91
CA PHE A 60 -4.70 -2.78 -8.78
C PHE A 60 -4.60 -4.23 -8.36
N THR A 61 -4.26 -4.45 -7.09
CA THR A 61 -4.00 -5.77 -6.53
C THR A 61 -4.73 -5.89 -5.21
N VAL A 62 -5.51 -6.95 -5.07
CA VAL A 62 -6.28 -7.26 -3.85
C VAL A 62 -5.73 -8.51 -3.19
N VAL A 63 -5.89 -8.57 -1.87
CA VAL A 63 -5.74 -9.82 -1.10
C VAL A 63 -7.13 -10.30 -0.73
N LEU A 64 -7.44 -11.57 -0.98
CA LEU A 64 -8.74 -12.18 -0.73
C LEU A 64 -8.67 -13.26 0.35
N ASP A 65 -9.66 -13.29 1.24
CA ASP A 65 -10.04 -14.45 2.05
C ASP A 65 -11.44 -14.90 1.62
N ASN A 66 -11.56 -16.05 0.96
CA ASN A 66 -12.86 -16.57 0.49
C ASN A 66 -13.70 -15.52 -0.27
N LYS A 67 -13.08 -14.79 -1.22
CA LYS A 67 -13.65 -13.67 -2.01
C LYS A 67 -13.85 -12.34 -1.26
N GLN A 68 -13.68 -12.31 0.06
CA GLN A 68 -13.67 -11.06 0.80
C GLN A 68 -12.35 -10.32 0.55
N VAL A 69 -12.42 -9.06 0.13
CA VAL A 69 -11.22 -8.20 0.05
C VAL A 69 -10.74 -7.90 1.47
N ILE A 70 -9.51 -8.32 1.78
CA ILE A 70 -8.85 -8.09 3.06
C ILE A 70 -7.58 -7.24 2.94
N GLY A 71 -7.18 -6.89 1.72
CA GLY A 71 -6.05 -6.02 1.47
C GLY A 71 -6.06 -5.44 0.06
N PHE A 72 -5.39 -4.32 -0.11
CA PHE A 72 -5.31 -3.61 -1.39
C PHE A 72 -3.96 -2.89 -1.53
N ALA A 73 -3.45 -2.81 -2.76
CA ALA A 73 -2.37 -1.95 -3.18
C ALA A 73 -2.51 -1.63 -4.67
N ASN A 74 -1.81 -0.60 -5.13
CA ASN A 74 -1.66 -0.29 -6.55
C ASN A 74 -0.27 0.25 -6.84
N LEU A 75 -0.01 0.54 -8.12
CA LEU A 75 1.19 1.21 -8.57
C LEU A 75 0.89 2.61 -9.11
N TYR A 76 1.87 3.49 -9.01
CA TYR A 76 1.87 4.77 -9.71
C TYR A 76 3.26 5.22 -10.11
N THR A 77 3.34 6.16 -11.04
CA THR A 77 4.60 6.75 -11.48
C THR A 77 4.78 8.17 -10.93
N SER A 78 6.04 8.60 -10.80
CA SER A 78 6.37 10.03 -10.64
C SER A 78 5.77 10.87 -11.78
N ILE A 79 5.67 12.19 -11.57
CA ILE A 79 5.23 13.13 -12.61
C ILE A 79 6.13 13.04 -13.85
N ALA A 80 7.44 12.86 -13.65
CA ALA A 80 8.39 12.67 -14.74
C ALA A 80 8.31 11.29 -15.42
N GLY A 81 7.54 10.35 -14.86
CA GLY A 81 7.38 8.99 -15.41
C GLY A 81 8.58 8.07 -15.21
N ASP A 82 9.59 8.49 -14.44
CA ASP A 82 10.88 7.82 -14.29
C ASP A 82 10.99 6.91 -13.05
N ARG A 83 10.01 6.96 -12.14
CA ARG A 83 10.02 6.22 -10.88
C ARG A 83 8.70 5.51 -10.65
N TYR A 84 8.75 4.23 -10.31
CA TYR A 84 7.58 3.41 -9.98
C TYR A 84 7.42 3.26 -8.48
N PHE A 85 6.23 3.62 -7.99
CA PHE A 85 5.88 3.60 -6.59
C PHE A 85 4.80 2.56 -6.31
N ILE A 86 4.91 1.90 -5.15
CA ILE A 86 3.79 1.17 -4.56
C ILE A 86 2.96 2.17 -3.75
N GLY A 87 1.66 2.22 -4.03
CA GLY A 87 0.71 3.14 -3.43
C GLY A 87 -0.47 2.43 -2.77
N ASN A 88 -1.16 3.17 -1.89
CA ASN A 88 -2.42 2.77 -1.28
C ASN A 88 -2.41 1.37 -0.61
N VAL A 89 -1.29 1.01 0.02
CA VAL A 89 -1.13 -0.29 0.72
C VAL A 89 -1.97 -0.30 1.99
N VAL A 90 -2.99 -1.13 2.06
CA VAL A 90 -3.86 -1.28 3.23
C VAL A 90 -4.23 -2.75 3.45
N ILE A 91 -4.27 -3.18 4.70
CA ILE A 91 -4.75 -4.50 5.15
C ILE A 91 -5.85 -4.27 6.18
N SER A 92 -6.98 -4.96 6.04
CA SER A 92 -8.08 -4.92 6.99
C SER A 92 -7.60 -5.12 8.43
N ASP A 93 -8.12 -4.33 9.37
CA ASP A 93 -7.70 -4.29 10.78
C ASP A 93 -7.63 -5.67 11.44
N THR A 94 -8.63 -6.51 11.19
CA THR A 94 -8.74 -7.86 11.75
C THR A 94 -7.72 -8.85 11.17
N TYR A 95 -7.04 -8.47 10.09
CA TYR A 95 -6.03 -9.28 9.39
C TYR A 95 -4.59 -8.74 9.58
N ARG A 96 -4.40 -7.65 10.33
CA ARG A 96 -3.07 -7.07 10.57
C ARG A 96 -2.21 -7.94 11.50
N GLY A 97 -0.89 -7.73 11.42
CA GLY A 97 0.09 -8.48 12.25
C GLY A 97 0.31 -9.93 11.83
N GLN A 98 -0.35 -10.41 10.77
CA GLN A 98 -0.29 -11.80 10.32
C GLN A 98 0.73 -12.05 9.19
N GLY A 99 1.42 -11.01 8.71
CA GLY A 99 2.36 -11.09 7.60
C GLY A 99 1.75 -10.87 6.20
N ILE A 100 0.44 -10.61 6.10
CA ILE A 100 -0.25 -10.38 4.82
C ILE A 100 0.30 -9.15 4.09
N GLY A 101 0.46 -8.01 4.81
CA GLY A 101 1.03 -6.79 4.23
C GLY A 101 2.44 -7.02 3.66
N ARG A 102 3.26 -7.84 4.32
CA ARG A 102 4.56 -8.26 3.78
C ARG A 102 4.40 -8.98 2.46
N ARG A 103 3.50 -9.95 2.38
CA ARG A 103 3.31 -10.74 1.18
C ARG A 103 2.78 -9.90 0.02
N LEU A 104 1.87 -8.97 0.30
CA LEU A 104 1.36 -8.01 -0.69
C LEU A 104 2.47 -7.10 -1.21
N VAL A 105 3.24 -6.44 -0.33
CA VAL A 105 4.34 -5.55 -0.77
C VAL A 105 5.40 -6.32 -1.56
N ARG A 106 5.76 -7.54 -1.15
CA ARG A 106 6.65 -8.41 -1.93
C ARG A 106 6.13 -8.64 -3.35
N HIS A 107 4.86 -9.02 -3.48
CA HIS A 107 4.22 -9.20 -4.79
C HIS A 107 4.30 -7.94 -5.66
N MET A 108 4.05 -6.76 -5.07
CA MET A 108 4.13 -5.50 -5.80
C MET A 108 5.57 -5.14 -6.22
N CYS A 109 6.58 -5.43 -5.38
CA CYS A 109 7.98 -5.30 -5.75
C CYS A 109 8.34 -6.20 -6.93
N ASP A 110 7.99 -7.49 -6.85
CA ASP A 110 8.22 -8.47 -7.91
C ASP A 110 7.64 -7.97 -9.24
N ARG A 111 6.40 -7.45 -9.24
CA ARG A 111 5.79 -6.88 -10.44
C ARG A 111 6.57 -5.71 -11.03
N ILE A 112 7.11 -4.81 -10.20
CA ILE A 112 7.92 -3.68 -10.68
C ILE A 112 9.24 -4.19 -11.25
N PHE A 113 9.94 -5.08 -10.55
CA PHE A 113 11.22 -5.60 -10.99
C PHE A 113 11.12 -6.42 -12.28
N ASP A 114 10.04 -7.19 -12.44
CA ASP A 114 9.83 -8.02 -13.63
C ASP A 114 9.45 -7.21 -14.87
N ARG A 115 8.78 -6.06 -14.70
CA ARG A 115 8.08 -5.39 -15.82
C ARG A 115 8.45 -3.93 -16.06
N TYR A 116 8.91 -3.23 -15.03
CA TYR A 116 8.87 -1.77 -15.02
C TYR A 116 10.23 -1.12 -14.73
N ALA A 117 10.93 -1.51 -13.66
CA ALA A 117 12.14 -0.82 -13.23
C ALA A 117 13.02 -1.68 -12.31
N SER A 118 14.31 -1.34 -12.19
CA SER A 118 15.24 -1.97 -11.25
C SER A 118 15.24 -1.35 -9.85
N THR A 119 14.42 -0.34 -9.62
CA THR A 119 14.23 0.33 -8.32
C THR A 119 12.73 0.54 -8.06
N VAL A 120 12.28 0.18 -6.86
CA VAL A 120 10.93 0.38 -6.35
C VAL A 120 10.95 1.51 -5.34
N TYR A 121 9.93 2.36 -5.38
CA TYR A 121 9.76 3.47 -4.43
C TYR A 121 8.51 3.30 -3.57
N ILE A 122 8.57 3.78 -2.34
CA ILE A 122 7.42 3.90 -1.44
C ILE A 122 7.53 5.22 -0.69
N SER A 123 6.39 5.84 -0.39
CA SER A 123 6.32 6.98 0.52
C SER A 123 5.46 6.60 1.72
N VAL A 124 5.93 6.93 2.93
CA VAL A 124 5.27 6.55 4.18
C VAL A 124 5.34 7.69 5.18
N PHE A 125 4.22 8.04 5.79
CA PHE A 125 4.21 9.05 6.84
C PHE A 125 4.97 8.52 8.08
N THR A 126 5.71 9.40 8.74
CA THR A 126 6.60 9.01 9.85
C THR A 126 5.86 8.51 11.09
N ASP A 127 4.57 8.82 11.23
CA ASP A 127 3.69 8.32 12.29
C ASP A 127 3.16 6.91 12.00
N ASN A 128 3.25 6.41 10.76
CA ASN A 128 2.86 5.06 10.38
C ASN A 128 3.95 4.03 10.73
N THR A 129 4.17 3.86 12.03
CA THR A 129 5.18 2.94 12.60
C THR A 129 5.06 1.51 12.06
N PRO A 130 3.86 0.90 11.94
CA PRO A 130 3.74 -0.46 11.38
C PRO A 130 4.26 -0.57 9.94
N ALA A 131 3.96 0.42 9.09
CA ALA A 131 4.42 0.42 7.70
C ALA A 131 5.93 0.68 7.60
N LEU A 132 6.48 1.61 8.41
CA LEU A 132 7.92 1.86 8.49
C LEU A 132 8.71 0.60 8.83
N LEU A 133 8.29 -0.12 9.87
CA LEU A 133 8.93 -1.38 10.29
C LEU A 133 8.79 -2.46 9.21
N LEU A 134 7.63 -2.53 8.54
CA LEU A 134 7.44 -3.43 7.42
C LEU A 134 8.41 -3.13 6.28
N TYR A 135 8.46 -1.90 5.79
CA TYR A 135 9.28 -1.52 4.64
C TYR A 135 10.77 -1.67 4.96
N ALA A 136 11.22 -1.24 6.14
CA ALA A 136 12.60 -1.45 6.59
C ALA A 136 12.97 -2.94 6.62
N SER A 137 12.08 -3.80 7.13
CA SER A 137 12.31 -5.25 7.16
C SER A 137 12.27 -5.94 5.79
N LEU A 138 11.86 -5.22 4.74
CA LEU A 138 11.91 -5.66 3.34
C LEU A 138 13.14 -5.11 2.61
N GLY A 139 14.00 -4.36 3.29
CA GLY A 139 15.22 -3.79 2.73
C GLY A 139 15.05 -2.40 2.10
N PHE A 140 13.86 -1.77 2.23
CA PHE A 140 13.69 -0.39 1.78
C PHE A 140 14.58 0.55 2.62
N MET A 141 15.29 1.45 1.93
CA MET A 141 16.16 2.44 2.53
C MET A 141 15.59 3.85 2.32
N PRO A 142 15.59 4.72 3.34
CA PRO A 142 15.17 6.11 3.18
C PRO A 142 16.14 6.84 2.25
N PHE A 143 15.62 7.77 1.43
CA PHE A 143 16.45 8.60 0.56
C PHE A 143 16.03 10.08 0.51
N ASP A 144 14.82 10.41 0.96
CA ASP A 144 14.33 11.79 0.98
C ASP A 144 13.19 11.96 2.00
N ILE A 145 12.89 13.19 2.40
CA ILE A 145 11.82 13.55 3.32
C ILE A 145 11.08 14.79 2.82
N GLU A 146 9.77 14.67 2.67
CA GLU A 146 8.90 15.76 2.23
C GLU A 146 8.06 16.28 3.40
N ARG A 147 8.03 17.60 3.59
CA ARG A 147 7.10 18.23 4.52
C ARG A 147 5.69 18.23 3.92
N ARG A 148 4.74 17.70 4.67
CA ARG A 148 3.30 17.74 4.37
C ARG A 148 2.55 18.51 5.45
N THR A 149 1.36 18.96 5.10
CA THR A 149 0.40 19.52 6.05
C THR A 149 -0.76 18.55 6.18
N THR A 150 -1.12 18.19 7.40
CA THR A 150 -2.28 17.32 7.67
C THR A 150 -3.57 18.10 7.41
N PRO A 151 -4.73 17.41 7.28
CA PRO A 151 -6.02 18.10 7.18
C PRO A 151 -6.34 19.00 8.38
N LYS A 152 -5.68 18.76 9.54
CA LYS A 152 -5.82 19.54 10.77
C LYS A 152 -4.91 20.79 10.79
N GLY A 153 -4.04 20.95 9.80
CA GLY A 153 -3.08 22.06 9.70
C GLY A 153 -1.72 21.79 10.34
N ASP A 154 -1.53 20.60 10.93
CA ASP A 154 -0.27 20.22 11.57
C ASP A 154 0.80 19.87 10.53
N SER A 155 2.07 20.00 10.93
CA SER A 155 3.18 19.53 10.09
C SER A 155 3.31 18.01 10.18
N ALA A 156 3.38 17.36 9.04
CA ALA A 156 3.69 15.95 8.89
C ALA A 156 4.96 15.76 8.04
N ALA A 157 5.62 14.64 8.24
CA ALA A 157 6.76 14.22 7.42
C ALA A 157 6.38 12.98 6.62
N LEU A 158 6.57 13.05 5.31
CA LEU A 158 6.46 11.92 4.40
C LEU A 158 7.87 11.45 4.07
N LEU A 159 8.23 10.26 4.55
CA LEU A 159 9.52 9.64 4.29
C LEU A 159 9.45 8.90 2.96
N HIS A 160 10.36 9.22 2.05
CA HIS A 160 10.51 8.49 0.79
C HIS A 160 11.59 7.42 0.94
N MET A 161 11.23 6.20 0.56
CA MET A 161 12.08 5.02 0.65
C MET A 161 12.20 4.33 -0.71
N ARG A 162 13.32 3.66 -0.94
CA ARG A 162 13.59 2.91 -2.17
C ARG A 162 14.16 1.52 -1.89
N LEU A 163 13.95 0.61 -2.81
CA LEU A 163 14.51 -0.74 -2.82
C LEU A 163 15.05 -1.04 -4.22
N ASP A 164 16.31 -1.46 -4.31
CA ASP A 164 16.96 -1.83 -5.57
C ASP A 164 16.90 -3.35 -5.77
N ALA A 165 16.64 -3.80 -7.00
CA ALA A 165 16.53 -5.22 -7.37
C ALA A 165 17.78 -6.04 -7.03
N ARG A 166 18.96 -5.40 -6.98
CA ARG A 166 20.23 -6.04 -6.60
C ARG A 166 20.26 -6.52 -5.14
N SER A 167 19.37 -5.99 -4.31
CA SER A 167 19.24 -6.29 -2.88
C SER A 167 17.98 -7.12 -2.57
N TRP A 168 17.28 -7.60 -3.60
CA TRP A 168 15.99 -8.30 -3.52
C TRP A 168 16.12 -9.80 -3.77
#